data_AF-A0AB36LYI1-F1
#
_entry.id   AF-A0AB36LYI1-F1
#
_cell.length_a   1.000
_cell.length_b   1.000
_cell.length_c   1.000
_cell.angle_alpha   90.00
_cell.angle_beta   90.00
_cell.angle_gamma   90.00
#
_symmetry.space_group_name_H-M   'P 1'
#
loop_
_entity.id
_entity.type
_entity.pdbx_description
1 polymer ?
#
loop_
_entity_poly.entity_id
_entity_poly.type
_entity_poly.pdbx_seq_one_letter_code
_entity_poly.pdbx_strand_id
1 'polypeptide(L)'
;MSLIIPVAVDEGALEVLWYSLFENIEDIIQWWKEQESIDIYKYKTDLEATEAILSNGKIVTVKTEEQYDLYYAISAKTETVTLMIDTDYTSCLSYKGKKYFHRGKLHFLPPPLN
;
A
#
# COMPACT_ATOMS: atom_id res chain seq x y z
N MET A 1 8.57 14.31 -10.44
CA MET A 1 8.65 12.96 -11.05
C MET A 1 7.69 12.08 -10.26
N SER A 2 6.74 11.40 -10.92
CA SER A 2 5.78 10.53 -10.22
C SER A 2 6.43 9.26 -9.70
N LEU A 3 6.05 8.82 -8.49
CA LEU A 3 6.51 7.56 -7.91
C LEU A 3 5.65 6.39 -8.43
N ILE A 4 6.32 5.34 -8.91
CA ILE A 4 5.69 4.04 -9.20
C ILE A 4 5.88 3.16 -7.97
N ILE A 5 4.77 2.73 -7.37
CA ILE A 5 4.76 2.01 -6.10
C ILE A 5 4.16 0.62 -6.32
N PRO A 6 4.92 -0.44 -6.02
CA PRO A 6 4.38 -1.79 -5.91
C PRO A 6 3.43 -1.86 -4.71
N VAL A 7 2.22 -2.35 -4.95
CA VAL A 7 1.22 -2.55 -3.92
C VAL A 7 0.73 -4.00 -3.94
N ALA A 8 0.87 -4.67 -2.80
CA ALA A 8 0.26 -5.97 -2.53
C ALA A 8 -1.05 -5.76 -1.76
N VAL A 9 -2.10 -6.45 -2.17
CA VAL A 9 -3.44 -6.37 -1.59
C VAL A 9 -3.90 -7.77 -1.20
N ASP A 10 -4.54 -7.92 -0.04
CA ASP A 10 -4.98 -9.20 0.54
C ASP A 10 -3.83 -10.23 0.58
N GLU A 11 -2.77 -9.90 1.32
CA GLU A 11 -1.54 -10.70 1.42
C GLU A 11 -0.88 -11.05 0.05
N GLY A 12 -1.18 -10.29 -1.01
CA GLY A 12 -0.66 -10.51 -2.35
C GLY A 12 -1.59 -11.30 -3.28
N ALA A 13 -2.86 -11.55 -2.89
CA ALA A 13 -3.86 -12.10 -3.80
C ALA A 13 -4.09 -11.19 -5.02
N LEU A 14 -3.93 -9.88 -4.84
CA LEU A 14 -3.87 -8.90 -5.90
C LEU A 14 -2.57 -8.08 -5.80
N GLU A 15 -1.82 -8.02 -6.89
CA GLU A 15 -0.67 -7.13 -7.04
C GLU A 15 -0.97 -6.03 -8.07
N VAL A 16 -0.66 -4.78 -7.72
CA VAL A 16 -0.81 -3.64 -8.62
C VAL A 16 0.42 -2.75 -8.62
N LEU A 17 0.64 -2.08 -9.75
CA LEU A 17 1.53 -0.92 -9.85
C LEU A 17 0.71 0.34 -9.71
N TRP A 18 0.98 1.12 -8.68
CA TRP A 18 0.37 2.42 -8.45
C TRP A 18 1.30 3.53 -8.97
N TYR A 19 0.88 4.15 -10.06
CA TYR A 19 1.50 5.34 -10.63
C TYR A 19 0.92 6.55 -9.89
N SER A 20 1.51 6.85 -8.74
CA SER A 20 1.04 7.91 -7.85
C SER A 20 1.37 9.30 -8.38
N LEU A 21 0.66 10.30 -7.85
CA LEU A 21 0.96 11.71 -8.11
C LEU A 21 2.00 12.30 -7.15
N PHE A 22 2.54 11.51 -6.21
CA PHE A 22 3.56 11.98 -5.28
C PHE A 22 4.89 12.20 -6.00
N GLU A 23 5.55 13.31 -5.65
CA GLU A 23 6.84 13.68 -6.23
C GLU A 23 8.04 13.33 -5.35
N ASN A 24 7.80 13.08 -4.06
CA ASN A 24 8.82 12.70 -3.09
C ASN A 24 8.27 11.65 -2.12
N ILE A 25 9.19 11.01 -1.40
CA ILE A 25 8.90 9.86 -0.54
C ILE A 25 8.30 10.33 0.80
N GLU A 26 8.69 11.50 1.27
CA GLU A 26 8.21 12.10 2.50
C GLU A 26 6.70 12.35 2.45
N ASP A 27 6.20 12.87 1.33
CA ASP A 27 4.78 13.20 1.13
C ASP A 27 3.90 11.94 1.12
N ILE A 28 4.32 10.86 0.45
CA ILE A 28 3.57 9.61 0.48
C ILE A 28 3.61 8.96 1.86
N ILE A 29 4.74 9.03 2.58
CA ILE A 29 4.83 8.54 3.96
C ILE A 29 3.86 9.32 4.86
N GLN A 30 3.77 10.64 4.67
CA GLN A 30 2.86 11.48 5.45
C GLN A 30 1.40 11.20 5.10
N TRP A 31 1.05 11.14 3.81
CA TRP A 31 -0.28 10.75 3.34
C TRP A 31 -0.71 9.39 3.90
N TRP A 32 0.19 8.41 3.92
CA TRP A 32 -0.08 7.09 4.47
C TRP A 32 -0.38 7.13 5.97
N LYS A 33 0.41 7.89 6.73
CA LYS A 33 0.21 8.04 8.19
C LYS A 33 -1.15 8.66 8.53
N GLU A 34 -1.66 9.52 7.65
CA GLU A 34 -2.92 10.22 7.84
C GLU A 34 -4.15 9.34 7.56
N GLN A 35 -3.99 8.16 6.93
CA GLN A 35 -5.12 7.27 6.65
C GLN A 35 -5.79 6.80 7.95
N GLU A 36 -7.06 7.14 8.11
CA GLU A 36 -7.82 6.88 9.34
C GLU A 36 -8.19 5.41 9.51
N SER A 37 -8.45 4.70 8.42
CA SER A 37 -8.70 3.26 8.42
C SER A 37 -8.39 2.68 7.04
N ILE A 38 -7.81 1.49 7.04
CA ILE A 38 -7.53 0.68 5.86
C ILE A 38 -8.14 -0.69 6.12
N ASP A 39 -9.21 -1.04 5.43
CA ASP A 39 -9.84 -2.35 5.58
C ASP A 39 -10.47 -2.75 4.25
N ILE A 40 -9.84 -3.70 3.56
CA ILE A 40 -10.27 -4.17 2.25
C ILE A 40 -11.60 -4.92 2.31
N TYR A 41 -11.96 -5.51 3.45
CA TYR A 41 -13.18 -6.31 3.59
C TYR A 41 -14.45 -5.46 3.65
N LYS A 42 -14.32 -4.12 3.66
CA LYS A 42 -15.43 -3.18 3.47
C LYS A 42 -15.92 -3.13 2.01
N TYR A 43 -15.14 -3.65 1.07
CA TYR A 43 -15.40 -3.60 -0.37
C TYR A 43 -15.74 -4.99 -0.92
N LYS A 44 -16.31 -5.06 -2.13
CA LYS A 44 -16.71 -6.35 -2.72
C LYS A 44 -15.56 -7.10 -3.36
N THR A 45 -14.54 -6.38 -3.81
CA THR A 45 -13.36 -6.94 -4.49
C THR A 45 -12.11 -6.19 -4.08
N ASP A 46 -10.96 -6.85 -4.16
CA ASP A 46 -9.66 -6.23 -3.85
C ASP A 46 -9.36 -5.05 -4.78
N LEU A 47 -9.78 -5.13 -6.04
CA LEU A 47 -9.61 -4.02 -6.98
C LEU A 47 -10.43 -2.79 -6.57
N GLU A 48 -11.69 -2.99 -6.17
CA GLU A 48 -12.54 -1.91 -5.65
C GLU A 48 -11.94 -1.28 -4.39
N ALA A 49 -11.44 -2.11 -3.46
CA ALA A 49 -10.73 -1.64 -2.28
C ALA A 49 -9.49 -0.81 -2.64
N THR A 50 -8.70 -1.30 -3.59
CA THR A 50 -7.49 -0.65 -4.08
C THR A 50 -7.80 0.71 -4.68
N GLU A 51 -8.81 0.80 -5.56
CA GLU A 51 -9.23 2.05 -6.21
C GLU A 51 -9.76 3.07 -5.19
N ALA A 52 -10.52 2.62 -4.19
CA ALA A 52 -11.04 3.48 -3.13
C ALA A 52 -9.91 4.02 -2.23
N ILE A 53 -8.94 3.19 -1.88
CA ILE A 53 -7.84 3.55 -0.96
C ILE A 53 -6.76 4.38 -1.67
N LEU A 54 -6.40 4.04 -2.91
CA LEU A 54 -5.28 4.66 -3.66
C LEU A 54 -5.70 5.80 -4.61
N SER A 55 -6.80 6.48 -4.30
CA SER A 55 -7.53 7.47 -5.13
C SER A 55 -6.73 8.54 -5.92
N ASN A 56 -5.44 8.74 -5.63
CA ASN A 56 -4.55 9.68 -6.32
C ASN A 56 -3.54 8.99 -7.23
N GLY A 57 -3.93 8.70 -8.48
CA GLY A 57 -3.02 8.20 -9.51
C GLY A 57 -3.66 7.18 -10.43
N LYS A 58 -2.83 6.53 -11.24
CA LYS A 58 -3.26 5.42 -12.09
C LYS A 58 -2.90 4.10 -11.44
N ILE A 59 -3.86 3.19 -11.37
CA ILE A 59 -3.66 1.82 -10.87
C ILE A 59 -3.58 0.89 -12.08
N VAL A 60 -2.60 0.01 -12.08
CA VAL A 60 -2.44 -1.03 -13.11
C VAL A 60 -2.28 -2.36 -12.41
N THR A 61 -3.24 -3.26 -12.57
CA THR A 61 -3.10 -4.65 -12.10
C THR A 61 -1.96 -5.35 -12.82
N VAL A 62 -1.12 -6.03 -12.07
CA VAL A 62 -0.04 -6.86 -12.59
C VAL A 62 -0.63 -8.17 -13.11
N LYS A 63 -0.53 -8.41 -14.43
CA LYS A 63 -1.10 -9.57 -15.12
C LYS A 63 -0.16 -10.20 -16.14
N THR A 64 0.88 -9.50 -16.56
CA THR A 64 1.85 -9.98 -17.55
C THR A 64 3.22 -10.16 -16.93
N GLU A 65 4.05 -11.02 -17.51
CA GLU A 65 5.43 -11.29 -17.07
C GLU A 65 6.25 -9.98 -16.99
N GLU A 66 6.18 -9.12 -18.00
CA GLU A 66 6.85 -7.82 -18.00
C GLU A 66 6.42 -6.91 -16.83
N GLN A 67 5.15 -6.99 -16.42
CA GLN A 67 4.64 -6.23 -15.28
C GLN A 67 5.11 -6.82 -13.95
N TYR A 68 5.18 -8.15 -13.83
CA TYR A 68 5.75 -8.82 -12.67
C TYR A 68 7.24 -8.50 -12.53
N ASP A 69 7.99 -8.56 -13.63
CA ASP A 69 9.41 -8.19 -13.66
C ASP A 69 9.60 -6.76 -13.15
N LEU A 70 8.80 -5.81 -13.64
CA LEU A 70 8.84 -4.43 -13.17
C LEU A 70 8.45 -4.32 -11.68
N TYR A 71 7.38 -4.98 -11.26
CA TYR A 71 6.89 -4.99 -9.88
C TYR A 71 7.96 -5.48 -8.90
N TYR A 72 8.58 -6.63 -9.19
CA TYR A 72 9.62 -7.20 -8.34
C TYR A 72 10.94 -6.45 -8.43
N ALA A 73 11.31 -5.94 -9.61
CA ALA A 73 12.51 -5.12 -9.77
C ALA A 73 12.43 -3.80 -8.98
N ILE A 74 11.23 -3.22 -8.85
CA ILE A 74 11.02 -2.06 -7.97
C ILE A 74 10.99 -2.53 -6.51
N SER A 75 10.19 -3.54 -6.17
CA SER A 75 10.04 -4.03 -4.79
C SER A 75 11.36 -4.45 -4.12
N ALA A 76 12.31 -4.96 -4.90
CA ALA A 76 13.63 -5.35 -4.39
C ALA A 76 14.54 -4.17 -4.02
N LYS A 77 14.22 -2.94 -4.46
CA LYS A 77 15.04 -1.76 -4.17
C LYS A 77 14.69 -1.20 -2.79
N THR A 78 15.71 -1.05 -1.94
CA THR A 78 15.53 -0.48 -0.60
C THR A 78 15.19 1.02 -0.62
N GLU A 79 15.51 1.71 -1.72
CA GLU A 79 15.27 3.14 -1.90
C GLU A 79 13.90 3.47 -2.49
N THR A 80 13.05 2.46 -2.72
CA THR A 80 11.68 2.67 -3.18
C THR A 80 10.67 2.38 -2.07
N VAL A 81 9.50 2.98 -2.20
CA VAL A 81 8.36 2.70 -1.33
C VAL A 81 7.64 1.46 -1.85
N THR A 82 7.24 0.58 -0.96
CA THR A 82 6.27 -0.50 -1.24
C THR A 82 5.11 -0.42 -0.25
N LEU A 83 3.95 -0.91 -0.66
CA LEU A 83 2.73 -0.85 0.13
C LEU A 83 2.08 -2.22 0.25
N MET A 84 1.58 -2.52 1.44
CA MET A 84 0.71 -3.66 1.71
C MET A 84 -0.61 -3.12 2.24
N ILE A 85 -1.70 -3.43 1.54
CA ILE A 85 -3.06 -3.03 1.89
C ILE A 85 -3.84 -4.29 2.21
N ASP A 86 -4.37 -4.36 3.42
CA ASP A 86 -5.16 -5.49 3.89
C ASP A 86 -6.14 -4.98 4.96
N THR A 87 -5.83 -5.15 6.24
CA THR A 87 -6.67 -4.66 7.34
C THR A 87 -6.01 -3.52 8.11
N ASP A 88 -6.74 -2.95 9.07
CA ASP A 88 -6.23 -1.92 9.97
C ASP A 88 -5.05 -2.45 10.81
N TYR A 89 -4.88 -3.76 10.92
CA TYR A 89 -3.83 -4.41 11.69
C TYR A 89 -2.59 -4.76 10.87
N THR A 90 -2.77 -5.14 9.62
CA THR A 90 -1.72 -5.73 8.78
C THR A 90 -1.17 -4.75 7.75
N SER A 91 -1.96 -3.75 7.35
CA SER A 91 -1.56 -2.75 6.38
C SER A 91 -0.32 -1.95 6.80
N CYS A 92 0.61 -1.76 5.86
CA CYS A 92 1.79 -0.93 6.11
C CYS A 92 2.45 -0.41 4.83
N LEU A 93 3.14 0.72 4.97
CA LEU A 93 4.07 1.25 3.99
C LEU A 93 5.49 0.90 4.42
N SER A 94 6.31 0.39 3.50
CA SER A 94 7.71 0.07 3.75
C SER A 94 8.64 0.97 2.93
N TYR A 95 9.68 1.50 3.57
CA TYR A 95 10.72 2.30 2.92
C TYR A 95 12.04 2.20 3.69
N LYS A 96 13.15 1.92 2.99
CA LYS A 96 14.50 1.76 3.58
C LYS A 96 14.54 0.82 4.80
N GLY A 97 13.83 -0.30 4.72
CA GLY A 97 13.73 -1.29 5.79
C GLY A 97 12.90 -0.85 7.01
N LYS A 98 12.32 0.36 6.99
CA LYS A 98 11.40 0.85 8.03
C LYS A 98 9.95 0.61 7.58
N LYS A 99 9.10 0.24 8.54
CA LYS A 99 7.65 0.16 8.36
C LYS A 99 6.99 1.41 8.94
N TYR A 100 6.03 1.95 8.20
CA TYR A 100 5.19 3.07 8.58
C TYR A 100 3.75 2.58 8.65
N PHE A 101 3.08 2.88 9.75
CA PHE A 101 1.70 2.48 10.00
C PHE A 101 0.79 3.70 9.85
N HIS A 102 -0.41 3.46 9.31
CA HIS A 102 -1.45 4.47 9.23
C HIS A 102 -2.12 4.69 10.60
N ARG A 103 -2.82 5.81 10.76
CA ARG A 103 -3.46 6.20 12.02
C ARG A 103 -4.44 5.15 12.54
N GLY A 104 -5.22 4.52 11.67
CA GLY A 104 -6.20 3.48 12.04
C GLY A 104 -5.62 2.33 12.87
N LYS A 105 -4.41 1.89 12.54
CA LYS A 105 -3.71 0.82 13.28
C LYS A 105 -3.44 1.17 14.75
N LEU A 106 -3.28 2.46 15.06
CA LEU A 106 -2.94 2.93 16.41
C LEU A 106 -4.16 3.01 17.34
N HIS A 107 -5.38 2.89 16.80
CA HIS A 107 -6.62 2.96 17.58
C HIS A 107 -7.16 1.60 18.03
N PHE A 108 -6.64 0.49 17.46
CA PHE A 108 -6.93 -0.85 17.93
C PHE A 108 -5.78 -1.33 18.84
N LEU A 109 -5.76 -0.82 20.07
CA LEU A 109 -5.02 -1.50 21.13
C LEU A 109 -5.59 -2.93 21.24
N PRO A 110 -4.75 -3.97 21.43
CA PRO A 110 -5.28 -5.27 21.82
C PRO A 110 -6.14 -5.08 23.09
N PRO A 111 -7.24 -5.83 23.24
CA PRO A 111 -8.03 -5.73 24.46
C PRO A 111 -7.13 -5.93 25.67
N PRO A 112 -7.37 -5.21 26.79
CA PRO A 112 -6.56 -5.39 27.98
C PRO A 112 -6.56 -6.88 28.36
N LEU A 113 -5.37 -7.42 28.58
CA LEU A 113 -5.19 -8.76 29.13
C LEU A 113 -5.83 -8.75 30.53
N ASN A 114 -6.96 -9.44 30.68
CA ASN A 114 -7.54 -9.76 31.99
C ASN A 114 -6.66 -10.76 32.74
#